data_AF-A0A383C594-F1
#
_entry.id   AF-A0A383C594-F1
#
_cell.length_a   1.000
_cell.length_b   1.000
_cell.length_c   1.000
_cell.angle_alpha   90.00
_cell.angle_beta   90.00
_cell.angle_gamma   90.00
#
_symmetry.space_group_name_H-M   'P 1'
#
loop_
_entity.id
_entity.type
_entity.pdbx_description
1 polymer ?
#
loop_
_entity_poly.entity_id
_entity_poly.type
_entity_poly.pdbx_seq_one_letter_code
_entity_poly.pdbx_strand_id
1 'polypeptide(L)' 'MNQSKIQDFLIKSVSTLKGVGKKTKTQLKKKKIEKISDLLWSLPHGFTDRSNVQTLDKLQIGKITTIKVKV' A
#
# COMPACT_ATOMS: atom_id res chain seq x y z
N MET A 1 -21.17 -14.52 11.70
CA MET A 1 -20.52 -13.53 10.80
C MET A 1 -21.06 -13.73 9.40
N ASN A 2 -21.43 -12.67 8.69
CA ASN A 2 -22.19 -12.78 7.44
C ASN A 2 -21.22 -13.01 6.24
N GLN A 3 -20.85 -14.26 5.98
CA GLN A 3 -19.81 -14.66 5.01
C GLN A 3 -20.14 -14.25 3.56
N SER A 4 -21.43 -14.28 3.18
CA SER A 4 -21.89 -13.88 1.84
C SER A 4 -21.52 -12.43 1.52
N LYS A 5 -21.70 -11.50 2.48
CA LYS A 5 -21.38 -10.07 2.27
C LYS A 5 -19.89 -9.82 1.99
N ILE A 6 -19.00 -10.67 2.55
CA ILE A 6 -17.55 -10.56 2.35
C ILE A 6 -17.17 -11.08 0.96
N GLN A 7 -17.75 -12.20 0.54
CA GLN A 7 -17.54 -12.75 -0.80
C GLN A 7 -17.96 -11.75 -1.88
N ASP A 8 -19.14 -11.13 -1.72
CA ASP A 8 -19.63 -10.09 -2.61
C ASP A 8 -18.70 -8.88 -2.65
N PHE A 9 -18.05 -8.55 -1.54
CA PHE A 9 -17.08 -7.46 -1.49
C PHE A 9 -15.79 -7.79 -2.24
N LEU A 10 -15.26 -9.00 -2.11
CA LEU A 10 -14.02 -9.41 -2.79
C LEU A 10 -14.15 -9.44 -4.32
N ILE A 11 -15.35 -9.73 -4.83
CA ILE A 11 -15.64 -9.80 -6.27
C ILE A 11 -15.82 -8.41 -6.89
N LYS A 12 -16.08 -7.37 -6.09
CA LYS A 12 -16.25 -5.99 -6.58
C LYS A 12 -14.97 -5.46 -7.23
N SER A 13 -15.18 -4.51 -8.15
CA SER A 13 -14.07 -3.82 -8.82
C SER A 13 -13.27 -2.93 -7.85
N VAL A 14 -11.97 -2.82 -8.09
CA VAL A 14 -11.08 -1.93 -7.32
C VAL A 14 -11.49 -0.45 -7.35
N SER A 15 -12.26 -0.01 -8.37
CA SER A 15 -12.79 1.36 -8.43
C SER A 15 -13.82 1.71 -7.36
N THR A 16 -14.34 0.71 -6.63
CA THR A 16 -15.23 0.95 -5.49
C THR A 16 -14.49 1.40 -4.23
N LEU A 17 -13.16 1.24 -4.19
CA LEU A 17 -12.33 1.63 -3.06
C LEU A 17 -12.10 3.13 -3.02
N LYS A 18 -12.19 3.72 -1.82
CA LYS A 18 -11.86 5.12 -1.58
C LYS A 18 -10.38 5.36 -1.93
N GLY A 19 -10.11 6.33 -2.80
CA GLY A 19 -8.75 6.67 -3.27
C GLY A 19 -8.40 6.12 -4.67
N VAL A 20 -9.22 5.26 -5.26
CA VAL A 20 -9.02 4.78 -6.64
C VAL A 20 -9.77 5.69 -7.63
N GLY A 21 -9.07 6.71 -8.12
CA GLY A 21 -9.56 7.59 -9.19
C GLY A 21 -9.37 7.00 -10.60
N LYS A 22 -9.81 7.74 -11.63
CA LYS A 22 -9.71 7.33 -13.04
C LYS A 22 -8.27 7.00 -13.49
N LYS A 23 -7.30 7.81 -13.06
CA LYS A 23 -5.87 7.61 -13.36
C LYS A 23 -5.29 6.38 -12.65
N THR A 24 -5.63 6.19 -11.37
CA THR A 24 -5.17 5.02 -10.61
C THR A 24 -5.78 3.73 -11.15
N LYS A 25 -7.05 3.75 -11.56
CA LYS A 25 -7.73 2.61 -12.18
C LYS A 25 -7.01 2.14 -13.45
N THR A 26 -6.59 3.06 -14.33
CA THR A 26 -5.87 2.66 -15.56
C THR A 26 -4.48 2.10 -15.25
N GLN A 27 -3.78 2.62 -14.23
CA GLN A 27 -2.50 2.07 -13.78
C GLN A 27 -2.65 0.66 -13.19
N LEU A 28 -3.67 0.42 -12.35
CA LEU A 28 -3.97 -0.90 -11.78
C LEU A 28 -4.37 -1.91 -12.86
N LYS A 29 -5.16 -1.47 -13.86
CA LYS A 29 -5.55 -2.32 -14.99
C LYS A 29 -4.34 -2.78 -15.81
N LYS A 30 -3.33 -1.93 -16.00
CA LYS A 30 -2.05 -2.32 -16.65
C LYS A 30 -1.33 -3.43 -15.88
N LYS A 31 -1.49 -3.49 -14.55
CA LYS A 31 -0.95 -4.54 -13.69
C LYS A 31 -1.86 -5.76 -13.57
N LYS A 32 -2.94 -5.83 -14.36
CA LYS A 32 -3.99 -6.88 -14.32
C LYS A 32 -4.75 -6.97 -12.99
N ILE A 33 -4.87 -5.86 -12.27
CA ILE A 33 -5.62 -5.78 -11.01
C ILE A 33 -6.98 -5.13 -11.31
N GLU A 34 -8.05 -5.92 -11.33
CA GLU A 34 -9.40 -5.44 -11.65
C GLU A 34 -10.38 -5.61 -10.47
N LYS A 35 -10.24 -6.71 -9.72
CA LYS A 35 -11.06 -7.02 -8.54
C LYS A 35 -10.31 -6.75 -7.24
N ILE A 36 -11.05 -6.63 -6.14
CA ILE A 36 -10.48 -6.46 -4.80
C ILE A 36 -9.68 -7.72 -4.39
N SER A 37 -10.11 -8.91 -4.81
CA SER A 37 -9.34 -10.15 -4.65
C SER A 37 -7.93 -10.07 -5.25
N ASP A 38 -7.81 -9.46 -6.44
CA ASP A 38 -6.53 -9.37 -7.16
C ASP A 38 -5.57 -8.43 -6.42
N LEU A 39 -6.11 -7.40 -5.77
CA LEU A 39 -5.35 -6.48 -4.95
C LEU A 39 -4.75 -7.18 -3.72
N LEU A 40 -5.51 -8.08 -3.08
CA LEU A 40 -5.00 -8.88 -1.96
C LEU A 40 -3.92 -9.87 -2.40
N TRP A 41 -4.03 -10.40 -3.63
CA TRP A 41 -3.00 -11.24 -4.22
C TRP A 41 -1.77 -10.45 -4.70
N SER A 42 -1.88 -9.14 -4.87
CA SER A 42 -0.75 -8.26 -5.19
C SER A 42 0.04 -7.89 -3.92
N LEU A 43 1.00 -8.74 -3.57
CA LEU A 43 1.87 -8.51 -2.41
C LEU A 43 2.87 -7.36 -2.68
N PRO A 44 3.25 -6.59 -1.65
CA PRO A 44 4.27 -5.57 -1.77
C PRO A 44 5.63 -6.22 -2.05
N HIS A 45 6.44 -5.58 -2.90
CA HIS A 45 7.79 -6.07 -3.24
C HIS A 45 8.74 -6.01 -2.03
N GLY A 46 8.53 -5.06 -1.13
CA GLY A 46 9.33 -4.93 0.08
C GLY A 46 8.70 -3.93 1.04
N PHE A 47 9.21 -3.94 2.26
CA PHE A 47 8.81 -3.03 3.33
C PHE A 47 10.05 -2.36 3.91
N THR A 48 9.99 -1.05 4.10
CA THR A 48 11.04 -0.29 4.80
C THR A 48 10.51 0.03 6.19
N ASP A 49 11.09 -0.60 7.21
CA ASP A 49 10.74 -0.29 8.60
C ASP A 49 11.26 1.10 8.98
N ARG A 50 10.38 1.92 9.54
CA ARG A 50 10.67 3.30 9.99
C ARG A 50 10.45 3.49 11.49
N SER A 51 10.25 2.40 12.24
CA SER A 51 9.97 2.45 13.67
C SER A 51 11.15 3.00 14.49
N ASN A 52 12.38 2.76 14.04
CA ASN A 52 13.58 3.27 14.70
C ASN A 52 13.92 4.69 14.23
N VAL A 53 13.77 5.66 15.13
CA VAL A 53 14.13 7.06 14.90
C VAL A 53 15.52 7.31 15.48
N GLN A 54 16.47 7.71 14.63
CA GLN A 54 17.84 8.03 15.06
C GLN A 54 18.07 9.54 15.20
N THR A 55 19.04 9.89 16.05
CA THR A 55 19.52 11.26 16.21
C THR A 55 20.51 11.64 15.11
N LEU A 56 20.68 12.94 14.87
CA LEU A 56 21.56 13.47 13.81
C LEU A 56 23.03 13.04 14.00
N ASP A 57 23.48 12.92 15.25
CA ASP A 57 24.86 12.57 15.57
C ASP A 57 25.24 11.12 15.25
N LYS A 58 24.25 10.25 15.02
CA LYS A 58 24.43 8.79 14.81
C LYS A 58 24.18 8.37 13.36
N LEU A 59 24.08 9.32 12.44
CA LEU A 59 23.85 9.03 11.03
C LEU A 59 25.03 8.31 10.41
N GLN A 60 24.74 7.28 9.62
CA GLN A 60 25.72 6.48 8.89
C GLN A 60 25.58 6.74 7.39
N ILE A 61 26.71 6.96 6.72
CA ILE A 61 26.71 7.20 5.28
C ILE A 61 26.25 5.93 4.53
N GLY A 62 25.41 6.10 3.51
CA GLY A 62 24.89 4.98 2.72
C GLY A 62 23.74 4.18 3.35
N LYS A 63 23.26 4.54 4.55
CA LYS A 63 22.12 3.86 5.19
C LYS A 63 20.85 4.70 5.17
N ILE A 64 19.71 4.06 4.89
CA ILE A 64 18.38 4.68 5.01
C ILE A 64 17.99 4.69 6.49
N THR A 65 17.77 5.88 7.06
CA THR A 65 17.43 6.10 8.47
C THR A 65 16.28 7.10 8.60
N THR A 66 15.44 6.92 9.62
CA THR A 66 14.37 7.87 9.98
C THR A 66 14.88 8.86 11.02
N ILE A 67 14.69 10.15 10.78
CA ILE A 67 15.04 11.25 11.70
C ILE A 67 13.81 12.08 12.05
N LYS A 68 13.80 12.71 13.23
CA LYS A 68 12.81 13.70 13.63
C LYS A 68 13.51 15.05 13.80
N VAL A 69 13.05 16.06 13.07
CA VAL A 69 13.61 17.42 13.09
C VAL A 69 12.47 18.40 13.36
N LYS A 70 12.75 19.44 14.14
CA LYS A 70 11.82 20.56 14.33
C LYS A 70 12.02 21.53 13.16
N VAL A 71 10.95 21.77 12.40
CA VAL A 71 10.90 22.72 11.28
C VAL A 71 10.30 24.03 11.77
#